data_AF-A0A2K3Q872-F1
#
_entry.id   AF-A0A2K3Q872-F1
#
_cell.length_a   1.000
_cell.length_b   1.000
_cell.length_c   1.000
_cell.angle_alpha   90.00
_cell.angle_beta   90.00
_cell.angle_gamma   90.00
#
_symmetry.space_group_name_H-M   'P 1'
#
loop_
_entity.id
_entity.type
_entity.pdbx_description
1 polymer ?
#
loop_
_entity_poly.entity_id
_entity_poly.type
_entity_poly.pdbx_seq_one_letter_code
_entity_poly.pdbx_strand_id
1 'polypeptide(L)'
;MHLVFDFDGTITQKDTISELVASAVNKPPTSRQHGLQTAWGRVVEDYLADYKQYTANHRPSEAERTSVAQEVRFLAGMKRVEEASLDRVGRSGVFAGLKPDDLYQAGVDAAEAGRVEIRDGFREIVELAGQRGWQTDIISVNWSSAFIRGVLHPYSIPITANGTSTDGHIHGPESLDSRLTTSTDKLKALNHVAAGTQDRVVYFGDSTTDMECLLHQDGVVIAADEESSLPQTLRRVGVEVPHVGKRRDARANVCWARDFGEVLASETLEE
;
A
#
# COMPACT_ATOMS: atom_id res chain seq x y z
N MET A 1 6.72 -0.20 21.08
CA MET A 1 5.77 -0.59 20.02
C MET A 1 6.41 -0.32 18.67
N HIS A 2 5.97 -1.05 17.66
CA HIS A 2 6.38 -0.88 16.27
C HIS A 2 5.15 -0.64 15.41
N LEU A 3 5.03 0.56 14.84
CA LEU A 3 3.91 0.93 13.98
C LEU A 3 4.33 0.76 12.51
N VAL A 4 3.61 -0.09 11.78
CA VAL A 4 3.91 -0.37 10.38
C VAL A 4 2.72 0.04 9.51
N PHE A 5 2.97 0.85 8.49
CA PHE A 5 1.91 1.45 7.69
C PHE A 5 2.01 1.02 6.22
N ASP A 6 0.88 0.72 5.60
CA ASP A 6 0.76 0.91 4.16
C ASP A 6 0.76 2.40 3.80
N PHE A 7 1.02 2.70 2.53
CA PHE A 7 1.09 4.07 2.04
C PHE A 7 -0.19 4.51 1.31
N ASP A 8 -0.46 3.95 0.14
CA ASP A 8 -1.56 4.35 -0.73
C ASP A 8 -2.90 3.99 -0.09
N GLY A 9 -3.82 4.96 0.06
CA GLY A 9 -5.14 4.72 0.68
C GLY A 9 -5.11 4.65 2.21
N THR A 10 -3.97 4.31 2.80
CA THR A 10 -3.74 4.29 4.24
C THR A 10 -3.16 5.62 4.75
N ILE A 11 -1.88 5.92 4.46
CA ILE A 11 -1.25 7.20 4.80
C ILE A 11 -1.78 8.32 3.91
N THR A 12 -1.88 8.07 2.60
CA THR A 12 -2.50 9.02 1.68
C THR A 12 -4.00 8.78 1.63
N GLN A 13 -4.78 9.81 1.35
CA GLN A 13 -6.24 9.65 1.26
C GLN A 13 -6.67 8.75 0.09
N LYS A 14 -5.84 8.62 -0.94
CA LYS A 14 -6.11 7.92 -2.20
C LYS A 14 -4.84 7.26 -2.74
N ASP A 15 -5.02 6.33 -3.67
CA ASP A 15 -3.95 5.77 -4.49
C ASP A 15 -3.17 6.86 -5.24
N THR A 16 -1.84 6.73 -5.26
CA THR A 16 -0.92 7.71 -5.87
C THR A 16 -0.27 7.24 -7.17
N ILE A 17 -0.55 6.03 -7.67
CA ILE A 17 0.08 5.48 -8.88
C ILE A 17 -0.20 6.36 -10.09
N SER A 18 -1.44 6.83 -10.24
CA SER A 18 -1.79 7.71 -11.36
C SER A 18 -1.04 9.05 -11.31
N GLU A 19 -0.80 9.60 -10.12
CA GLU A 19 -0.04 10.85 -9.94
C GLU A 19 1.45 10.64 -10.16
N LEU A 20 2.01 9.53 -9.68
CA LEU A 20 3.40 9.11 -9.96
C LEU A 20 3.63 9.02 -11.48
N VAL A 21 2.72 8.34 -12.19
CA VAL A 21 2.79 8.23 -13.65
C VAL A 21 2.61 9.59 -14.32
N ALA A 22 1.63 10.40 -13.90
CA ALA A 22 1.41 11.72 -14.47
C ALA A 22 2.64 12.63 -14.31
N SER A 23 3.27 12.61 -13.15
CA SER A 23 4.51 13.33 -12.88
C SER A 23 5.66 12.87 -13.79
N ALA A 24 5.79 11.57 -14.02
CA ALA A 24 6.77 11.02 -14.96
C ALA A 24 6.50 11.43 -16.42
N VAL A 25 5.25 11.33 -16.86
CA VAL A 25 4.81 11.70 -18.22
C VAL A 25 5.03 13.19 -18.50
N ASN A 26 4.90 14.06 -17.50
CA ASN A 26 4.98 15.50 -17.68
C ASN A 26 6.43 16.04 -17.70
N LYS A 27 7.44 15.24 -17.31
CA LYS A 27 8.87 15.61 -17.36
C LYS A 27 9.44 15.77 -18.78
N PRO A 28 9.21 14.84 -19.74
CA PRO A 28 9.74 14.99 -21.10
C PRO A 28 9.02 16.10 -21.89
N PRO A 29 9.61 16.54 -23.03
CA PRO A 29 9.00 17.53 -23.91
C PRO A 29 7.61 17.11 -24.40
N THR A 30 6.72 18.09 -24.62
CA THR A 30 5.32 17.87 -25.02
C THR A 30 5.15 16.95 -26.23
N SER A 31 6.10 16.95 -27.16
CA SER A 31 6.10 16.06 -28.34
C SER A 31 6.14 14.56 -27.99
N ARG A 32 6.68 14.18 -26.82
CA ARG A 32 6.72 12.78 -26.34
C ARG A 32 5.60 12.44 -25.37
N GLN A 33 4.99 13.44 -24.73
CA GLN A 33 3.97 13.23 -23.69
C GLN A 33 2.76 12.45 -24.21
N HIS A 34 2.23 12.81 -25.38
CA HIS A 34 1.07 12.13 -25.97
C HIS A 34 1.33 10.63 -26.22
N GLY A 35 2.54 10.29 -26.68
CA GLY A 35 2.95 8.90 -26.87
C GLY A 35 3.01 8.11 -25.57
N LEU A 36 3.56 8.72 -24.50
CA LEU A 36 3.63 8.11 -23.18
C LEU A 36 2.26 7.95 -22.52
N GLN A 37 1.37 8.95 -22.65
CA GLN A 37 -0.02 8.85 -22.16
C GLN A 37 -0.77 7.72 -22.87
N THR A 38 -0.59 7.60 -24.18
CA THR A 38 -1.20 6.51 -24.97
C THR A 38 -0.65 5.15 -24.55
N ALA A 39 0.66 5.05 -24.33
CA ALA A 39 1.29 3.83 -23.85
C ALA A 39 0.77 3.44 -22.45
N TRP A 40 0.68 4.41 -21.53
CA TRP A 40 0.12 4.21 -20.20
C TRP A 40 -1.35 3.73 -20.26
N GLY A 41 -2.18 4.36 -21.10
CA GLY A 41 -3.57 3.93 -21.30
C GLY A 41 -3.68 2.46 -21.69
N ARG A 42 -2.80 1.98 -22.59
CA ARG A 42 -2.75 0.56 -22.98
C ARG A 42 -2.33 -0.35 -21.83
N VAL A 43 -1.35 0.07 -21.02
CA VAL A 43 -0.93 -0.71 -19.83
C VAL A 43 -2.11 -0.91 -18.88
N VAL A 44 -2.90 0.14 -18.64
CA VAL A 44 -4.10 0.07 -17.79
C VAL A 44 -5.16 -0.84 -18.40
N GLU A 45 -5.44 -0.71 -19.70
CA GLU A 45 -6.40 -1.57 -20.41
C GLU A 45 -6.01 -3.06 -20.32
N ASP A 46 -4.74 -3.38 -20.59
CA ASP A 46 -4.22 -4.74 -20.52
C ASP A 46 -4.30 -5.31 -19.10
N TYR A 47 -3.96 -4.52 -18.07
CA TYR A 47 -4.11 -4.92 -16.67
C TYR A 47 -5.58 -5.22 -16.31
N LEU A 48 -6.50 -4.35 -16.72
CA LEU A 48 -7.93 -4.57 -16.46
C LEU A 48 -8.46 -5.82 -17.16
N ALA A 49 -7.95 -6.14 -18.35
CA ALA A 49 -8.28 -7.37 -19.06
C ALA A 49 -7.76 -8.62 -18.32
N ASP A 50 -6.49 -8.61 -17.91
CA ASP A 50 -5.87 -9.69 -17.14
C ASP A 50 -6.57 -9.92 -15.80
N TYR A 51 -6.88 -8.84 -15.08
CA TYR A 51 -7.61 -8.87 -13.80
C TYR A 51 -9.01 -9.49 -13.98
N LYS A 52 -9.78 -9.03 -14.97
CA LYS A 52 -11.11 -9.58 -15.28
C LYS A 52 -11.03 -11.06 -15.65
N GLN A 53 -10.03 -11.45 -16.45
CA GLN A 53 -9.84 -12.84 -16.82
C GLN A 53 -9.47 -13.71 -15.61
N TYR A 54 -8.58 -13.24 -14.75
CA TYR A 54 -8.18 -13.97 -13.54
C TYR A 54 -9.37 -14.16 -12.60
N THR A 55 -10.09 -13.08 -12.28
CA THR A 55 -11.25 -13.10 -11.38
C THR A 55 -12.39 -13.98 -11.90
N ALA A 56 -12.71 -13.91 -13.19
CA ALA A 56 -13.77 -14.74 -13.79
C ALA A 56 -13.46 -16.24 -13.76
N ASN A 57 -12.18 -16.61 -13.89
CA ASN A 57 -11.73 -18.00 -13.98
C ASN A 57 -11.33 -18.60 -12.64
N HIS A 58 -11.03 -17.79 -11.62
CA HIS A 58 -10.66 -18.30 -10.31
C HIS A 58 -11.83 -19.05 -9.66
N ARG A 59 -11.52 -20.19 -9.03
CA ARG A 59 -12.48 -20.95 -8.23
C ARG A 59 -11.89 -21.27 -6.85
N PRO A 60 -12.67 -21.10 -5.76
CA PRO A 60 -14.07 -20.65 -5.71
C PRO A 60 -14.25 -19.16 -6.10
N SER A 61 -15.46 -18.80 -6.57
CA SER A 61 -15.77 -17.39 -6.90
C SER A 61 -15.76 -16.51 -5.65
N GLU A 62 -15.79 -15.19 -5.79
CA GLU A 62 -15.72 -14.27 -4.65
C GLU A 62 -16.79 -14.53 -3.58
N ALA A 63 -18.04 -14.71 -3.99
CA ALA A 63 -19.14 -15.03 -3.07
C ALA A 63 -18.97 -16.38 -2.35
N GLU A 64 -18.19 -17.30 -2.93
CA GLU A 64 -17.93 -18.65 -2.40
C GLU A 64 -16.61 -18.72 -1.61
N ARG A 65 -15.76 -17.68 -1.65
CA ARG A 65 -14.57 -17.56 -0.79
C ARG A 65 -15.02 -17.08 0.59
N THR A 66 -15.31 -18.02 1.48
CA THR A 66 -15.85 -17.73 2.83
C THR A 66 -14.86 -18.03 3.95
N SER A 67 -13.58 -18.22 3.62
CA SER A 67 -12.53 -18.45 4.61
C SER A 67 -11.26 -17.68 4.23
N VAL A 68 -10.50 -17.27 5.27
CA VAL A 68 -9.22 -16.56 5.11
C VAL A 68 -8.30 -17.32 4.16
N ALA A 69 -8.18 -18.64 4.33
CA ALA A 69 -7.31 -19.47 3.49
C ALA A 69 -7.72 -19.47 2.01
N GLN A 70 -9.01 -19.36 1.68
CA GLN A 70 -9.46 -19.24 0.29
C GLN A 70 -9.13 -17.87 -0.30
N GLU A 71 -9.36 -16.79 0.45
CA GLU A 71 -9.06 -15.43 -0.02
C GLU A 71 -7.55 -15.22 -0.20
N VAL A 72 -6.74 -15.68 0.75
CA VAL A 72 -5.27 -15.63 0.64
C VAL A 72 -4.78 -16.38 -0.60
N ARG A 73 -5.34 -17.55 -0.93
CA ARG A 73 -4.99 -18.25 -2.18
C ARG A 73 -5.36 -17.45 -3.43
N PHE A 74 -6.49 -16.77 -3.42
CA PHE A 74 -6.89 -15.88 -4.51
C PHE A 74 -5.93 -14.69 -4.65
N LEU A 75 -5.57 -14.04 -3.55
CA LEU A 75 -4.66 -12.90 -3.53
C LEU A 75 -3.22 -13.30 -3.91
N ALA A 76 -2.74 -14.46 -3.46
CA ALA A 76 -1.43 -14.97 -3.87
C ALA A 76 -1.38 -15.26 -5.37
N GLY A 77 -2.47 -15.78 -5.96
CA GLY A 77 -2.53 -16.05 -7.39
C GLY A 77 -2.57 -14.80 -8.28
N MET A 78 -2.98 -13.64 -7.74
CA MET A 78 -2.91 -12.34 -8.43
C MET A 78 -1.48 -11.93 -8.81
N LYS A 79 -0.46 -12.51 -8.15
CA LYS A 79 0.95 -12.23 -8.43
C LYS A 79 1.28 -12.21 -9.92
N ARG A 80 0.77 -13.18 -10.69
CA ARG A 80 1.05 -13.25 -12.15
C ARG A 80 0.48 -12.07 -12.93
N VAL A 81 -0.69 -11.58 -12.53
CA VAL A 81 -1.34 -10.42 -13.16
C VAL A 81 -0.56 -9.15 -12.84
N GLU A 82 -0.15 -8.98 -11.58
CA GLU A 82 0.65 -7.83 -11.15
C GLU A 82 2.02 -7.77 -11.84
N GLU A 83 2.73 -8.90 -11.90
CA GLU A 83 4.04 -9.00 -12.52
C GLU A 83 3.97 -8.68 -14.04
N ALA A 84 2.94 -9.18 -14.73
CA ALA A 84 2.71 -8.87 -16.14
C ALA A 84 2.42 -7.36 -16.36
N SER A 85 1.67 -6.75 -15.45
CA SER A 85 1.39 -5.31 -15.47
C SER A 85 2.68 -4.49 -15.31
N LEU A 86 3.51 -4.81 -14.31
CA LEU A 86 4.77 -4.13 -14.04
C LEU A 86 5.78 -4.28 -15.18
N ASP A 87 5.83 -5.45 -15.84
CA ASP A 87 6.63 -5.66 -17.04
C ASP A 87 6.17 -4.77 -18.20
N ARG A 88 4.86 -4.58 -18.37
CA ARG A 88 4.30 -3.65 -19.38
C ARG A 88 4.62 -2.19 -19.04
N VAL A 89 4.56 -1.80 -17.76
CA VAL A 89 5.00 -0.47 -17.30
C VAL A 89 6.45 -0.22 -17.72
N GLY A 90 7.37 -1.16 -17.43
CA GLY A 90 8.77 -1.03 -17.85
C GLY A 90 8.92 -0.87 -19.37
N ARG A 91 8.27 -1.74 -20.15
CA ARG A 91 8.33 -1.71 -21.63
C ARG A 91 7.69 -0.47 -22.26
N SER A 92 6.72 0.15 -21.59
CA SER A 92 6.05 1.35 -22.08
C SER A 92 6.95 2.59 -22.03
N GLY A 93 8.01 2.55 -21.21
CA GLY A 93 8.99 3.63 -21.10
C GLY A 93 8.49 4.87 -20.37
N VAL A 94 7.37 4.80 -19.62
CA VAL A 94 6.85 5.95 -18.87
C VAL A 94 7.86 6.53 -17.88
N PHE A 95 8.66 5.66 -17.27
CA PHE A 95 9.69 6.06 -16.31
C PHE A 95 11.11 6.07 -16.90
N ALA A 96 11.26 5.80 -18.21
CA ALA A 96 12.57 5.68 -18.82
C ALA A 96 13.35 7.01 -18.77
N GLY A 97 14.56 6.96 -18.24
CA GLY A 97 15.45 8.10 -18.08
C GLY A 97 15.27 8.88 -16.79
N LEU A 98 14.27 8.55 -15.95
CA LEU A 98 14.09 9.20 -14.65
C LEU A 98 15.05 8.61 -13.62
N LYS A 99 15.62 9.47 -12.79
CA LYS A 99 16.46 9.10 -11.66
C LYS A 99 15.65 9.05 -10.37
N PRO A 100 16.15 8.37 -9.32
CA PRO A 100 15.51 8.39 -8.00
C PRO A 100 15.20 9.82 -7.50
N ASP A 101 16.11 10.78 -7.72
CA ASP A 101 15.91 12.17 -7.33
C ASP A 101 14.76 12.85 -8.10
N ASP A 102 14.52 12.50 -9.35
CA ASP A 102 13.40 13.01 -10.13
C ASP A 102 12.05 12.53 -9.56
N LEU A 103 12.00 11.27 -9.14
CA LEU A 103 10.83 10.66 -8.53
C LEU A 103 10.60 11.16 -7.11
N TYR A 104 11.67 11.39 -6.35
CA TYR A 104 11.61 12.06 -5.06
C TYR A 104 11.03 13.47 -5.19
N GLN A 105 11.56 14.28 -6.11
CA GLN A 105 11.06 15.62 -6.33
C GLN A 105 9.60 15.62 -6.79
N ALA A 106 9.20 14.66 -7.63
CA ALA A 106 7.81 14.48 -8.02
C ALA A 106 6.88 14.23 -6.82
N GLY A 107 7.33 13.46 -5.82
CA GLY A 107 6.57 13.26 -4.58
C GLY A 107 6.42 14.54 -3.77
N VAL A 108 7.50 15.31 -3.62
CA VAL A 108 7.48 16.63 -2.96
C VAL A 108 6.49 17.56 -3.66
N ASP A 109 6.65 17.72 -4.99
CA ASP A 109 5.82 18.60 -5.81
C ASP A 109 4.33 18.20 -5.78
N ALA A 110 4.04 16.90 -5.67
CA ALA A 110 2.68 16.39 -5.60
C ALA A 110 2.02 16.68 -4.25
N ALA A 111 2.78 16.54 -3.14
CA ALA A 111 2.30 16.88 -1.80
C ALA A 111 2.11 18.40 -1.63
N GLU A 112 3.09 19.22 -2.03
CA GLU A 112 3.02 20.69 -1.89
C GLU A 112 1.87 21.30 -2.71
N ALA A 113 1.58 20.73 -3.88
CA ALA A 113 0.48 21.18 -4.73
C ALA A 113 -0.88 20.59 -4.33
N GLY A 114 -0.96 19.77 -3.28
CA GLY A 114 -2.21 19.14 -2.83
C GLY A 114 -2.76 18.08 -3.79
N ARG A 115 -1.94 17.54 -4.70
CA ARG A 115 -2.34 16.42 -5.58
C ARG A 115 -2.25 15.08 -4.86
N VAL A 116 -1.37 14.99 -3.85
CA VAL A 116 -1.30 13.88 -2.90
C VAL A 116 -1.54 14.45 -1.50
N GLU A 117 -2.63 14.04 -0.88
CA GLU A 117 -3.03 14.50 0.45
C GLU A 117 -2.72 13.41 1.49
N ILE A 118 -1.96 13.78 2.53
CA ILE A 118 -1.74 12.94 3.70
C ILE A 118 -3.01 12.93 4.54
N ARG A 119 -3.41 11.76 5.03
CA ARG A 119 -4.60 11.55 5.85
C ARG A 119 -4.42 12.20 7.23
N ASP A 120 -5.51 12.80 7.71
CA ASP A 120 -5.56 13.46 9.01
C ASP A 120 -5.14 12.52 10.15
N GLY A 121 -4.39 13.05 11.10
CA GLY A 121 -3.86 12.33 12.26
C GLY A 121 -2.55 11.56 12.02
N PHE A 122 -2.12 11.36 10.76
CA PHE A 122 -0.91 10.58 10.49
C PHE A 122 0.34 11.26 11.08
N ARG A 123 0.45 12.58 10.92
CA ARG A 123 1.59 13.36 11.42
C ARG A 123 1.67 13.27 12.94
N GLU A 124 0.53 13.39 13.60
CA GLU A 124 0.37 13.30 15.05
C GLU A 124 0.76 11.91 15.57
N ILE A 125 0.41 10.83 14.86
CA ILE A 125 0.86 9.47 15.21
C ILE A 125 2.39 9.33 15.09
N VAL A 126 3.00 9.85 14.02
CA VAL A 126 4.46 9.78 13.83
C VAL A 126 5.19 10.58 14.91
N GLU A 127 4.68 11.77 15.26
CA GLU A 127 5.22 12.59 16.34
C GLU A 127 5.09 11.90 17.71
N LEU A 128 3.93 11.29 17.99
CA LEU A 128 3.71 10.51 19.19
C LEU A 128 4.69 9.32 19.26
N ALA A 129 4.87 8.59 18.16
CA ALA A 129 5.81 7.48 18.09
C ALA A 129 7.24 7.94 18.43
N GLY A 130 7.68 9.07 17.85
CA GLY A 130 8.97 9.67 18.16
C GLY A 130 9.13 10.06 19.64
N GLN A 131 8.10 10.67 20.24
CA GLN A 131 8.09 11.05 21.67
C GLN A 131 8.15 9.83 22.60
N ARG A 132 7.54 8.71 22.19
CA ARG A 132 7.48 7.46 22.96
C ARG A 132 8.63 6.51 22.66
N GLY A 133 9.50 6.83 21.70
CA GLY A 133 10.58 5.96 21.25
C GLY A 133 10.07 4.70 20.51
N TRP A 134 8.87 4.76 19.94
CA TRP A 134 8.32 3.68 19.12
C TRP A 134 8.96 3.68 17.73
N GLN A 135 9.08 2.49 17.14
CA GLN A 135 9.55 2.34 15.77
C GLN A 135 8.42 2.60 14.78
N THR A 136 8.75 3.17 13.62
CA THR A 136 7.82 3.38 12.52
C THR A 136 8.42 2.87 11.22
N ASP A 137 7.64 2.15 10.42
CA ASP A 137 8.04 1.65 9.11
C ASP A 137 6.90 1.74 8.10
N ILE A 138 7.23 1.83 6.83
CA ILE A 138 6.27 1.80 5.72
C ILE A 138 6.52 0.58 4.85
N ILE A 139 5.46 -0.15 4.50
CA ILE A 139 5.50 -1.26 3.55
C ILE A 139 4.46 -1.00 2.46
N SER A 140 4.89 -0.83 1.21
CA SER A 140 3.96 -0.43 0.14
C SER A 140 4.24 -1.10 -1.19
N VAL A 141 3.15 -1.50 -1.89
CA VAL A 141 3.19 -1.99 -3.27
C VAL A 141 3.46 -0.91 -4.31
N ASN A 142 3.56 0.36 -3.89
CA ASN A 142 3.90 1.46 -4.78
C ASN A 142 5.18 1.18 -5.57
N TRP A 143 5.30 1.77 -6.75
CA TRP A 143 6.35 1.49 -7.72
C TRP A 143 7.64 2.27 -7.45
N SER A 144 7.60 3.26 -6.55
CA SER A 144 8.76 4.09 -6.22
C SER A 144 8.85 4.47 -4.75
N SER A 145 9.76 3.80 -4.03
CA SER A 145 10.19 4.20 -2.69
C SER A 145 10.70 5.65 -2.63
N ALA A 146 11.28 6.16 -3.73
CA ALA A 146 11.75 7.54 -3.80
C ALA A 146 10.59 8.54 -3.84
N PHE A 147 9.52 8.24 -4.58
CA PHE A 147 8.31 9.04 -4.60
C PHE A 147 7.63 9.09 -3.22
N ILE A 148 7.50 7.95 -2.54
CA ILE A 148 6.99 7.90 -1.15
C ILE A 148 7.82 8.82 -0.23
N ARG A 149 9.16 8.71 -0.29
CA ARG A 149 10.07 9.59 0.48
C ARG A 149 9.83 11.07 0.19
N GLY A 150 9.55 11.41 -1.08
CA GLY A 150 9.22 12.77 -1.49
C GLY A 150 7.91 13.27 -0.87
N VAL A 151 6.84 12.48 -0.97
CA VAL A 151 5.51 12.83 -0.42
C VAL A 151 5.58 13.06 1.09
N LEU A 152 6.39 12.27 1.80
CA LEU A 152 6.50 12.33 3.25
C LEU A 152 7.57 13.29 3.76
N HIS A 153 8.26 14.04 2.88
CA HIS A 153 9.24 15.04 3.31
C HIS A 153 8.61 16.06 4.28
N PRO A 154 9.25 16.41 5.42
CA PRO A 154 10.61 16.06 5.85
C PRO A 154 10.71 14.82 6.76
N TYR A 155 9.64 14.05 6.96
CA TYR A 155 9.66 12.87 7.83
C TYR A 155 10.58 11.79 7.26
N SER A 156 11.48 11.28 8.11
CA SER A 156 12.42 10.21 7.76
C SER A 156 11.94 8.89 8.35
N ILE A 157 11.04 8.22 7.63
CA ILE A 157 10.50 6.91 8.00
C ILE A 157 11.12 5.86 7.08
N PRO A 158 11.68 4.75 7.60
CA PRO A 158 12.11 3.61 6.79
C PRO A 158 10.98 3.10 5.87
N ILE A 159 11.32 2.83 4.60
CA ILE A 159 10.35 2.42 3.57
C ILE A 159 10.83 1.14 2.88
N THR A 160 10.00 0.10 2.94
CA THR A 160 10.11 -1.13 2.13
C THR A 160 9.06 -1.09 1.03
N ALA A 161 9.47 -0.70 -0.19
CA ALA A 161 8.60 -0.61 -1.36
C ALA A 161 9.38 -0.93 -2.63
N ASN A 162 8.68 -1.05 -3.77
CA ASN A 162 9.38 -1.22 -5.04
C ASN A 162 10.21 0.02 -5.41
N GLY A 163 11.21 -0.18 -6.26
CA GLY A 163 11.99 0.87 -6.89
C GLY A 163 11.77 0.90 -8.39
N THR A 164 12.01 2.06 -8.99
CA THR A 164 12.03 2.22 -10.44
C THR A 164 13.47 2.47 -10.89
N SER A 165 13.99 1.65 -11.80
CA SER A 165 15.31 1.80 -12.38
C SER A 165 15.31 2.84 -13.50
N THR A 166 16.49 3.33 -13.87
CA THR A 166 16.66 4.39 -14.88
C THR A 166 16.26 3.96 -16.29
N ASP A 167 16.19 2.66 -16.57
CA ASP A 167 15.63 2.09 -17.80
C ASP A 167 14.09 2.04 -17.80
N GLY A 168 13.46 2.45 -16.69
CA GLY A 168 12.01 2.52 -16.50
C GLY A 168 11.38 1.26 -15.93
N HIS A 169 12.15 0.19 -15.67
CA HIS A 169 11.65 -1.04 -15.08
C HIS A 169 11.41 -0.91 -13.57
N ILE A 170 10.40 -1.61 -13.07
CA ILE A 170 10.12 -1.70 -11.64
C ILE A 170 10.81 -2.94 -11.08
N HIS A 171 11.45 -2.81 -9.93
CA HIS A 171 12.17 -3.86 -9.21
C HIS A 171 11.74 -3.90 -7.73
N GLY A 172 11.90 -5.05 -7.08
CA GLY A 172 11.56 -5.23 -5.68
C GLY A 172 12.54 -4.53 -4.72
N PRO A 173 12.16 -4.36 -3.45
CA PRO A 173 13.09 -3.86 -2.42
C PRO A 173 14.23 -4.85 -2.20
N GLU A 174 15.41 -4.37 -1.79
CA GLU A 174 16.60 -5.21 -1.55
C GLU A 174 16.38 -6.29 -0.48
N SER A 175 15.45 -6.06 0.45
CA SER A 175 15.08 -7.02 1.49
C SER A 175 14.28 -8.22 0.98
N LEU A 176 13.83 -8.21 -0.29
CA LEU A 176 13.03 -9.27 -0.90
C LEU A 176 13.62 -9.74 -2.25
N ASP A 177 13.51 -11.04 -2.51
CA ASP A 177 13.93 -11.66 -3.78
C ASP A 177 12.93 -11.43 -4.94
N SER A 178 11.87 -10.62 -4.72
CA SER A 178 10.82 -10.37 -5.70
C SER A 178 10.23 -8.98 -5.55
N ARG A 179 9.56 -8.48 -6.61
CA ARG A 179 8.72 -7.28 -6.52
C ARG A 179 7.66 -7.46 -5.42
N LEU A 180 7.32 -6.39 -4.72
CA LEU A 180 6.31 -6.38 -3.67
C LEU A 180 4.98 -5.94 -4.28
N THR A 181 4.07 -6.89 -4.52
CA THR A 181 2.85 -6.63 -5.31
C THR A 181 1.59 -7.28 -4.74
N THR A 182 1.74 -8.17 -3.76
CA THR A 182 0.63 -8.95 -3.20
C THR A 182 0.66 -8.92 -1.68
N SER A 183 -0.43 -9.41 -1.07
CA SER A 183 -0.50 -9.55 0.39
C SER A 183 0.56 -10.47 0.97
N THR A 184 0.89 -11.54 0.24
CA THR A 184 1.96 -12.45 0.65
C THR A 184 3.33 -11.78 0.61
N ASP A 185 3.57 -10.88 -0.35
CA ASP A 185 4.82 -10.13 -0.42
C ASP A 185 4.93 -9.11 0.73
N LYS A 186 3.82 -8.41 1.04
CA LYS A 186 3.75 -7.50 2.20
C LYS A 186 3.99 -8.25 3.51
N LEU A 187 3.43 -9.45 3.70
CA LEU A 187 3.70 -10.26 4.89
C LEU A 187 5.17 -10.66 5.01
N LYS A 188 5.83 -11.02 3.91
CA LYS A 188 7.29 -11.29 3.91
C LYS A 188 8.09 -10.04 4.31
N ALA A 189 7.74 -8.88 3.76
CA ALA A 189 8.36 -7.62 4.15
C ALA A 189 8.14 -7.31 5.63
N LEU A 190 6.92 -7.51 6.15
CA LEU A 190 6.58 -7.29 7.55
C LEU A 190 7.43 -8.18 8.46
N ASN A 191 7.57 -9.47 8.12
CA ASN A 191 8.40 -10.38 8.88
C ASN A 191 9.88 -9.99 8.89
N HIS A 192 10.38 -9.37 7.81
CA HIS A 192 11.74 -8.85 7.75
C HIS A 192 11.90 -7.58 8.60
N VAL A 193 10.96 -6.63 8.48
CA VAL A 193 10.96 -5.36 9.20
C VAL A 193 10.80 -5.57 10.71
N ALA A 194 9.92 -6.48 11.12
CA ALA A 194 9.71 -6.83 12.53
C ALA A 194 10.69 -7.90 13.05
N ALA A 195 11.69 -8.31 12.27
CA ALA A 195 12.58 -9.39 12.66
C ALA A 195 13.36 -9.06 13.94
N GLY A 196 13.21 -9.90 14.97
CA GLY A 196 13.94 -9.75 16.24
C GLY A 196 13.38 -8.69 17.18
N THR A 197 12.31 -7.99 16.81
CA THR A 197 11.62 -7.09 17.73
C THR A 197 10.93 -7.87 18.84
N GLN A 198 10.94 -7.34 20.06
CA GLN A 198 10.12 -7.82 21.17
C GLN A 198 8.89 -6.91 21.38
N ASP A 199 8.82 -5.83 20.61
CA ASP A 199 7.74 -4.86 20.71
C ASP A 199 6.46 -5.41 20.07
N ARG A 200 5.32 -5.02 20.64
CA ARG A 200 4.01 -5.16 20.00
C ARG A 200 4.03 -4.43 18.65
N VAL A 201 3.68 -5.14 17.58
CA VAL A 201 3.59 -4.62 16.21
C VAL A 201 2.13 -4.32 15.88
N VAL A 202 1.87 -3.09 15.42
CA VAL A 202 0.55 -2.67 14.94
C VAL A 202 0.66 -2.34 13.45
N TYR A 203 -0.11 -3.02 12.61
CA TYR A 203 -0.11 -2.83 11.17
C TYR A 203 -1.35 -2.02 10.72
N PHE A 204 -1.14 -1.01 9.90
CA PHE A 204 -2.19 -0.17 9.33
C PHE A 204 -2.29 -0.42 7.82
N GLY A 205 -3.50 -0.65 7.31
CA GLY A 205 -3.75 -0.90 5.88
C GLY A 205 -5.20 -0.65 5.51
N ASP A 206 -5.51 -0.44 4.23
CA ASP A 206 -6.87 -0.15 3.75
C ASP A 206 -7.38 -1.18 2.73
N SER A 207 -6.50 -2.01 2.20
CA SER A 207 -6.78 -2.85 1.03
C SER A 207 -6.58 -4.34 1.28
N THR A 208 -7.05 -5.19 0.35
CA THR A 208 -6.77 -6.63 0.40
C THR A 208 -5.30 -6.97 0.21
N THR A 209 -4.46 -6.04 -0.27
CA THR A 209 -3.00 -6.23 -0.26
C THR A 209 -2.43 -6.23 1.16
N ASP A 210 -3.16 -5.70 2.14
CA ASP A 210 -2.73 -5.66 3.55
C ASP A 210 -3.28 -6.81 4.38
N MET A 211 -4.19 -7.62 3.80
CA MET A 211 -4.98 -8.60 4.55
C MET A 211 -4.13 -9.57 5.38
N GLU A 212 -3.07 -10.15 4.81
CA GLU A 212 -2.20 -11.07 5.53
C GLU A 212 -1.42 -10.37 6.66
N CYS A 213 -0.96 -9.13 6.47
CA CYS A 213 -0.30 -8.35 7.51
C CYS A 213 -1.24 -8.00 8.67
N LEU A 214 -2.44 -7.52 8.34
CA LEU A 214 -3.48 -7.15 9.30
C LEU A 214 -3.91 -8.35 10.16
N LEU A 215 -3.99 -9.55 9.57
CA LEU A 215 -4.37 -10.76 10.28
C LEU A 215 -3.23 -11.39 11.08
N HIS A 216 -1.98 -11.10 10.71
CA HIS A 216 -0.79 -11.65 11.37
C HIS A 216 -0.43 -10.90 12.66
N GLN A 217 -0.69 -9.60 12.71
CA GLN A 217 -0.38 -8.71 13.84
C GLN A 217 -1.65 -8.06 14.42
N ASP A 218 -1.51 -7.09 15.32
CA ASP A 218 -2.61 -6.18 15.64
C ASP A 218 -2.89 -5.29 14.43
N GLY A 219 -4.00 -5.55 13.74
CA GLY A 219 -4.39 -4.87 12.51
C GLY A 219 -5.35 -3.72 12.74
N VAL A 220 -5.09 -2.58 12.11
CA VAL A 220 -6.02 -1.45 12.02
C VAL A 220 -6.33 -1.18 10.56
N VAL A 221 -7.57 -1.44 10.18
CA VAL A 221 -8.09 -1.13 8.85
C VAL A 221 -8.43 0.36 8.78
N ILE A 222 -7.78 1.09 7.87
CA ILE A 222 -8.16 2.46 7.56
C ILE A 222 -9.22 2.44 6.47
N ALA A 223 -10.44 2.88 6.76
CA ALA A 223 -11.57 2.78 5.85
C ALA A 223 -12.61 3.88 6.11
N ALA A 224 -13.23 4.42 5.06
CA ALA A 224 -14.22 5.49 5.21
C ALA A 224 -15.43 5.07 6.08
N ASP A 225 -15.83 3.80 5.97
CA ASP A 225 -16.90 3.19 6.75
C ASP A 225 -16.78 1.64 6.75
N GLU A 226 -17.68 0.98 7.50
CA GLU A 226 -17.75 -0.48 7.59
C GLU A 226 -18.13 -1.18 6.27
N GLU A 227 -18.66 -0.43 5.29
CA GLU A 227 -19.05 -0.92 3.97
C GLU A 227 -17.94 -0.76 2.92
N SER A 228 -16.76 -0.30 3.34
CA SER A 228 -15.56 -0.33 2.50
C SER A 228 -15.14 -1.77 2.15
N SER A 229 -14.45 -1.92 1.02
CA SER A 229 -14.14 -3.21 0.39
C SER A 229 -13.39 -4.19 1.30
N LEU A 230 -12.36 -3.73 2.03
CA LEU A 230 -11.59 -4.59 2.91
C LEU A 230 -12.40 -5.06 4.14
N PRO A 231 -13.09 -4.20 4.91
CA PRO A 231 -14.02 -4.65 5.96
C PRO A 231 -15.08 -5.64 5.47
N GLN A 232 -15.67 -5.43 4.29
CA GLN A 232 -16.61 -6.39 3.69
C GLN A 232 -15.94 -7.74 3.38
N THR A 233 -14.73 -7.71 2.82
CA THR A 233 -13.95 -8.91 2.54
C THR A 233 -13.62 -9.68 3.81
N LEU A 234 -13.15 -9.00 4.86
CA LEU A 234 -12.84 -9.60 6.16
C LEU A 234 -14.08 -10.24 6.79
N ARG A 235 -15.23 -9.55 6.79
CA ARG A 235 -16.51 -10.12 7.25
C ARG A 235 -16.91 -11.35 6.45
N ARG A 236 -16.82 -11.30 5.12
CA ARG A 236 -17.14 -12.43 4.22
C ARG A 236 -16.31 -13.68 4.55
N VAL A 237 -15.05 -13.52 4.95
CA VAL A 237 -14.17 -14.62 5.31
C VAL A 237 -14.22 -15.02 6.79
N GLY A 238 -15.16 -14.46 7.56
CA GLY A 238 -15.41 -14.79 8.96
C GLY A 238 -14.52 -14.06 9.96
N VAL A 239 -13.92 -12.92 9.60
CA VAL A 239 -13.13 -12.08 10.49
C VAL A 239 -14.01 -10.92 10.99
N GLU A 240 -14.14 -10.80 12.31
CA GLU A 240 -14.79 -9.64 12.93
C GLU A 240 -13.86 -8.43 12.88
N VAL A 241 -14.39 -7.29 12.44
CA VAL A 241 -13.66 -6.03 12.35
C VAL A 241 -14.50 -4.94 13.02
N PRO A 242 -14.52 -4.88 14.36
CA PRO A 242 -15.22 -3.81 15.06
C PRO A 242 -14.55 -2.46 14.80
N HIS A 243 -15.32 -1.38 14.89
CA HIS A 243 -14.77 -0.02 14.92
C HIS A 243 -13.88 0.17 16.15
N VAL A 244 -12.78 0.94 16.04
CA VAL A 244 -11.81 1.18 17.13
C VAL A 244 -12.49 1.63 18.43
N GLY A 245 -13.41 2.59 18.38
CA GLY A 245 -14.18 3.06 19.54
C GLY A 245 -15.18 2.06 20.15
N LYS A 246 -15.35 0.88 19.54
CA LYS A 246 -16.21 -0.21 20.04
C LYS A 246 -15.39 -1.46 20.41
N ARG A 247 -14.06 -1.42 20.34
CA ARG A 247 -13.18 -2.53 20.71
C ARG A 247 -13.28 -2.75 22.22
N ARG A 248 -14.18 -3.64 22.65
CA ARG A 248 -14.40 -4.00 24.06
C ARG A 248 -13.65 -5.25 24.49
N ASP A 249 -13.25 -6.07 23.51
CA ASP A 249 -12.56 -7.34 23.73
C ASP A 249 -11.13 -7.22 23.26
N ALA A 250 -10.18 -7.52 24.16
CA ALA A 250 -8.76 -7.72 23.84
C ALA A 250 -8.50 -8.91 22.89
N ARG A 251 -9.56 -9.58 22.40
CA ARG A 251 -9.50 -10.76 21.52
C ARG A 251 -9.61 -10.43 20.03
N ALA A 252 -10.14 -9.27 19.65
CA ALA A 252 -10.21 -8.90 18.24
C ALA A 252 -8.83 -8.40 17.80
N ASN A 253 -8.11 -9.21 17.03
CA ASN A 253 -6.79 -8.85 16.49
C ASN A 253 -6.88 -7.77 15.40
N VAL A 254 -8.06 -7.53 14.84
CA VAL A 254 -8.28 -6.53 13.78
C VAL A 254 -9.45 -5.62 14.15
N CYS A 255 -9.29 -4.32 13.94
CA CYS A 255 -10.35 -3.31 14.05
C CYS A 255 -10.30 -2.37 12.84
N TRP A 256 -11.26 -1.44 12.72
CA TRP A 256 -11.21 -0.39 11.71
C TRP A 256 -11.41 1.01 12.28
N ALA A 257 -10.83 2.00 11.61
CA ALA A 257 -10.94 3.43 11.90
C ALA A 257 -11.06 4.22 10.59
N ARG A 258 -11.68 5.40 10.64
CA ARG A 258 -11.81 6.31 9.48
C ARG A 258 -10.51 6.98 9.10
N ASP A 259 -9.75 7.33 10.13
CA ASP A 259 -8.50 8.05 10.03
C ASP A 259 -7.65 7.79 11.29
N PHE A 260 -6.47 8.38 11.30
CA PHE A 260 -5.55 8.25 12.42
C PHE A 260 -5.97 9.09 13.64
N GLY A 261 -6.85 10.08 13.47
CA GLY A 261 -7.46 10.83 14.57
C GLY A 261 -8.32 9.93 15.44
N GLU A 262 -9.12 9.06 14.84
CA GLU A 262 -9.88 8.05 15.60
C GLU A 262 -8.99 7.02 16.29
N VAL A 263 -7.88 6.64 15.66
CA VAL A 263 -6.89 5.75 16.29
C VAL A 263 -6.31 6.40 17.53
N LEU A 264 -5.87 7.66 17.42
CA LEU A 264 -5.32 8.46 18.54
C LEU A 264 -6.32 8.69 19.67
N ALA A 265 -7.61 8.80 19.36
CA ALA A 265 -8.68 8.97 20.34
C ALA A 265 -9.14 7.63 20.97
N SER A 266 -8.55 6.51 20.55
CA SER A 266 -8.89 5.16 21.02
C SER A 266 -7.80 4.55 21.88
N GLU A 267 -8.13 3.47 22.60
CA GLU A 267 -7.18 2.69 23.39
C GLU A 267 -6.27 1.78 22.52
N THR A 268 -6.33 1.88 21.19
CA THR A 268 -5.59 1.00 20.27
C THR A 268 -4.08 1.06 20.48
N LEU A 269 -3.57 2.26 20.81
CA LEU A 269 -2.16 2.54 21.05
C LEU A 269 -1.80 2.57 22.55
N GLU A 270 -2.72 2.14 23.41
CA GLU A 270 -2.48 1.99 24.86
C GLU A 270 -2.00 0.56 25.17
N GLU A 271 -1.29 0.40 26.29
CA GLU A 271 -0.76 -0.88 26.80
C GLU A 271 -1.79 -1.67 27.61
#